data_AF-A0A1M6SQR9-F1
#
_entry.id   AF-A0A1M6SQR9-F1
#
_cell.length_a   1.000
_cell.length_b   1.000
_cell.length_c   1.000
_cell.angle_alpha   90.00
_cell.angle_beta   90.00
_cell.angle_gamma   90.00
#
_symmetry.space_group_name_H-M   'P 1'
#
loop_
_entity.id
_entity.type
_entity.pdbx_description
1 polymer ?
#
loop_
_entity_poly.entity_id
_entity_poly.type
_entity_poly.pdbx_seq_one_letter_code
_entity_poly.pdbx_strand_id
1 'polypeptide(L)'
;MFCPNCKAEYREGFKECSVCQVALVSELPQEPALQNTYGIETRPHPSEYLNDLAEWNQNQYNPGYWVGGNIPPHVKLLNKAGSKVIGITALIGAVIILGVIVNSLMNADYKNPEGLLLVIPATLVGGFFVCILTWSGIQRVKESREGKRYNSKMAGRRNS
;
A
#
# COMPACT_ATOMS: atom_id res chain seq x y z
N MET A 1 -24.05 21.77 -38.36
CA MET A 1 -22.94 22.65 -38.83
C MET A 1 -22.02 22.92 -37.65
N PHE A 2 -20.71 22.95 -37.81
CA PHE A 2 -19.71 23.08 -36.74
C PHE A 2 -18.76 24.25 -37.01
N CYS A 3 -18.30 24.93 -35.96
CA CYS A 3 -17.27 25.95 -36.10
C CYS A 3 -15.87 25.32 -36.05
N PRO A 4 -15.00 25.52 -37.04
CA PRO A 4 -13.66 24.91 -37.07
C PRO A 4 -12.73 25.43 -35.97
N ASN A 5 -13.00 26.62 -35.41
CA ASN A 5 -12.14 27.26 -34.43
C ASN A 5 -12.55 26.92 -32.98
N CYS A 6 -13.84 27.07 -32.64
CA CYS A 6 -14.33 26.80 -31.29
C CYS A 6 -14.97 25.41 -31.09
N LYS A 7 -15.12 24.61 -32.17
CA LYS A 7 -15.75 23.28 -32.17
C LYS A 7 -17.23 23.26 -31.72
N ALA A 8 -17.90 24.41 -31.61
CA ALA A 8 -19.31 24.48 -31.23
C ALA A 8 -20.24 23.98 -32.35
N GLU A 9 -21.34 23.35 -31.96
CA GLU A 9 -22.38 22.83 -32.85
C GLU A 9 -23.50 23.85 -33.07
N TYR A 10 -23.92 23.98 -34.32
CA TYR A 10 -24.97 24.89 -34.79
C TYR A 10 -26.02 24.13 -35.60
N ARG A 11 -27.28 24.57 -35.46
CA ARG A 11 -28.41 24.12 -36.28
C ARG A 11 -28.20 24.51 -37.75
N GLU A 12 -28.87 23.77 -38.64
CA GLU A 12 -28.86 24.06 -40.07
C GLU A 12 -29.52 25.42 -40.37
N GLY A 13 -29.02 26.11 -41.40
CA GLY A 13 -29.47 27.46 -41.78
C GLY A 13 -28.55 28.60 -41.33
N PHE A 14 -27.65 28.37 -40.37
CA PHE A 14 -26.61 29.33 -39.98
C PHE A 14 -25.35 29.15 -40.84
N LYS A 15 -24.78 30.26 -41.32
CA LYS A 15 -23.58 30.26 -42.18
C LYS A 15 -22.30 30.64 -41.44
N GLU A 16 -22.41 31.36 -40.33
CA GLU A 16 -21.28 31.94 -39.59
C GLU A 16 -21.41 31.70 -38.08
N CYS A 17 -20.27 31.50 -37.42
CA CYS A 17 -20.18 31.35 -35.97
C CYS A 17 -20.38 32.72 -35.29
N SER A 18 -21.28 32.81 -34.29
CA SER A 18 -21.58 34.07 -33.59
C SER A 18 -20.40 34.60 -32.76
N VAL A 19 -19.47 33.73 -32.37
CA VAL A 19 -18.30 34.08 -31.54
C VAL A 19 -17.08 34.36 -32.39
N CYS A 20 -16.76 33.45 -33.32
CA CYS A 20 -15.53 33.52 -34.10
C CYS A 20 -15.70 34.26 -35.44
N GLN A 21 -16.94 34.50 -35.88
CA GLN A 21 -17.26 35.13 -37.18
C GLN A 21 -16.60 34.43 -38.38
N VAL A 22 -16.41 33.12 -38.27
CA VAL A 22 -15.90 32.26 -39.36
C VAL A 22 -17.01 31.39 -39.92
N ALA A 23 -16.86 30.99 -41.19
CA ALA A 23 -17.80 30.12 -41.87
C ALA A 23 -17.92 28.76 -41.15
N LEU A 24 -19.16 28.27 -41.01
CA LEU A 24 -19.42 26.97 -40.41
C LEU A 24 -19.21 25.85 -41.43
N VAL A 25 -18.64 24.73 -40.98
CA VAL A 25 -18.38 23.53 -41.80
C VAL A 25 -19.36 22.41 -41.46
N SER A 26 -19.65 21.51 -42.39
CA SER A 26 -20.57 20.39 -42.16
C SER A 26 -19.98 19.32 -41.24
N GLU A 27 -18.67 19.12 -41.31
CA GLU A 27 -17.92 18.13 -40.54
C GLU A 27 -16.60 18.77 -40.08
N LEU A 28 -16.19 18.52 -38.83
CA LEU A 28 -14.88 18.96 -38.35
C LEU A 28 -13.79 18.09 -38.98
N PRO A 29 -12.62 18.65 -39.31
CA PRO A 29 -11.47 17.85 -39.69
C PRO A 29 -11.22 16.80 -38.61
N GLN A 30 -11.03 15.54 -39.00
CA GLN A 30 -10.65 14.50 -38.04
C GLN A 30 -9.37 14.94 -37.35
N GLU A 31 -9.45 15.15 -36.05
CA GLU A 31 -8.29 15.46 -35.21
C GLU A 31 -7.32 14.30 -35.42
N PRO A 32 -6.06 14.55 -35.84
CA PRO A 32 -5.14 13.48 -36.16
C PRO A 32 -5.09 12.60 -34.92
N ALA A 33 -5.44 11.31 -35.10
CA ALA A 33 -5.33 10.33 -34.04
C ALA A 33 -3.95 10.56 -33.43
N LEU A 34 -3.90 10.92 -32.14
CA LEU A 34 -2.65 11.08 -31.42
C LEU A 34 -1.98 9.71 -31.48
N GLN A 35 -1.23 9.47 -32.56
CA GLN A 35 -0.30 8.39 -32.64
C GLN A 35 0.68 8.72 -31.53
N ASN A 36 0.76 7.82 -30.57
CA ASN A 36 1.62 7.85 -29.41
C ASN A 36 3.09 7.98 -29.87
N THR A 37 3.46 9.17 -30.34
CA THR A 37 4.74 9.47 -31.01
C THR A 37 5.84 9.76 -29.99
N TYR A 38 5.49 9.78 -28.72
CA TYR A 38 6.44 9.49 -27.66
C TYR A 38 6.54 7.97 -27.54
N GLY A 39 7.48 7.38 -28.29
CA GLY A 39 8.01 6.05 -28.01
C GLY A 39 8.69 6.04 -26.65
N ILE A 40 7.90 6.19 -25.58
CA ILE A 40 8.35 5.94 -24.22
C ILE A 40 8.42 4.43 -24.12
N GLU A 41 9.53 3.89 -24.61
CA GLU A 41 10.07 2.64 -24.10
C GLU A 41 9.90 2.68 -22.59
N THR A 42 9.19 1.71 -22.02
CA THR A 42 8.85 1.62 -20.60
C THR A 42 10.11 1.35 -19.77
N ARG A 43 11.08 2.25 -19.87
CA ARG A 43 12.25 2.25 -19.02
C ARG A 43 11.74 2.56 -17.62
N PRO A 44 12.06 1.72 -16.63
CA PRO A 44 11.66 2.00 -15.26
C PRO A 44 12.20 3.37 -14.87
N HIS A 45 11.32 4.22 -14.34
CA HIS A 45 11.69 5.50 -13.77
C HIS A 45 12.69 5.25 -12.62
N PRO A 46 13.72 6.10 -12.42
CA PRO A 46 14.68 5.93 -11.33
C PRO A 46 14.03 5.87 -9.94
N SER A 47 12.87 6.49 -9.75
CA SER A 47 12.12 6.39 -8.50
C SER A 47 11.18 5.17 -8.51
N GLU A 48 11.35 4.29 -7.52
CA GLU A 48 10.47 3.13 -7.28
C GLU A 48 9.00 3.54 -7.17
N TYR A 49 8.71 4.66 -6.49
CA TYR A 49 7.35 5.17 -6.31
C TYR A 49 6.61 5.46 -7.64
N LEU A 50 7.29 6.06 -8.62
CA LEU A 50 6.69 6.36 -9.92
C LEU A 50 6.46 5.10 -10.76
N ASN A 51 7.28 4.06 -10.58
CA ASN A 51 7.03 2.77 -11.22
C ASN A 51 5.80 2.08 -10.62
N ASP A 52 5.69 2.06 -9.30
CA ASP A 52 4.52 1.48 -8.63
C ASP A 52 3.23 2.27 -8.97
N LEU A 53 3.30 3.59 -9.16
CA LEU A 53 2.18 4.43 -9.63
C LEU A 53 1.77 4.10 -11.07
N ALA A 54 2.74 3.90 -11.96
CA ALA A 54 2.47 3.53 -13.35
C ALA A 54 1.76 2.17 -13.42
N GLU A 55 2.24 1.20 -12.64
CA GLU A 55 1.60 -0.12 -12.47
C GLU A 55 0.16 0.03 -11.93
N TRP A 56 -0.04 0.87 -10.91
CA TRP A 56 -1.37 1.11 -10.34
C TRP A 56 -2.34 1.73 -11.35
N ASN A 57 -1.89 2.74 -12.10
CA ASN A 57 -2.69 3.39 -13.14
C ASN A 57 -3.14 2.37 -14.21
N GLN A 58 -2.25 1.45 -14.60
CA GLN A 58 -2.57 0.41 -15.58
C GLN A 58 -3.53 -0.67 -15.04
N ASN A 59 -3.57 -0.89 -13.73
CA ASN A 59 -4.35 -1.96 -13.10
C ASN A 59 -5.51 -1.44 -12.23
N GLN A 60 -5.88 -0.16 -12.33
CA GLN A 60 -6.86 0.47 -11.45
C GLN A 60 -8.23 -0.22 -11.50
N TYR A 61 -8.63 -0.75 -12.65
CA TYR A 61 -9.92 -1.43 -12.87
C TYR A 61 -9.79 -2.93 -13.11
N ASN A 62 -8.64 -3.54 -12.80
CA ASN A 62 -8.43 -4.98 -12.88
C ASN A 62 -8.54 -5.60 -11.48
N PRO A 63 -9.73 -6.07 -11.06
CA PRO A 63 -9.91 -6.63 -9.71
C PRO A 63 -9.06 -7.89 -9.51
N GLY A 64 -8.85 -8.71 -10.54
CA GLY A 64 -8.03 -9.93 -10.45
C GLY A 64 -6.57 -9.65 -10.11
N TYR A 65 -6.06 -8.49 -10.52
CA TYR A 65 -4.69 -8.07 -10.23
C TYR A 65 -4.43 -7.89 -8.73
N TRP A 66 -5.39 -7.31 -8.00
CA TRP A 66 -5.24 -6.99 -6.57
C TRP A 66 -5.68 -8.12 -5.63
N VAL A 67 -6.53 -9.03 -6.10
CA VAL A 67 -6.97 -10.19 -5.30
C VAL A 67 -5.84 -11.22 -5.14
N GLY A 68 -4.84 -11.23 -6.02
CA GLY A 68 -3.69 -12.13 -6.00
C GLY A 68 -2.58 -11.79 -4.98
N GLY A 69 -2.79 -10.85 -4.06
CA GLY A 69 -1.79 -10.44 -3.07
C GLY A 69 -0.89 -9.28 -3.49
N ASN A 70 -1.07 -8.71 -4.68
CA ASN A 70 -0.49 -7.41 -5.00
C ASN A 70 -1.21 -6.33 -4.20
N ILE A 71 -0.43 -5.45 -3.56
CA ILE A 71 -0.94 -4.38 -2.69
C ILE A 71 -0.66 -3.04 -3.39
N PRO A 72 -1.65 -2.16 -3.52
CA PRO A 72 -1.45 -0.90 -4.24
C PRO A 72 -0.42 -0.01 -3.54
N PRO A 73 0.32 0.83 -4.29
CA PRO A 73 1.47 1.61 -3.81
C PRO A 73 1.20 2.42 -2.56
N HIS A 74 0.03 3.04 -2.49
CA HIS A 74 -0.37 3.91 -1.39
C HIS A 74 -0.54 3.12 -0.06
N VAL A 75 -0.84 1.83 -0.12
CA VAL A 75 -0.94 0.95 1.06
C VAL A 75 0.43 0.32 1.41
N LYS A 76 1.29 0.12 0.42
CA LYS A 76 2.63 -0.47 0.57
C LYS A 76 3.55 0.36 1.49
N LEU A 77 3.44 1.69 1.41
CA LEU A 77 4.17 2.64 2.26
C LEU A 77 3.82 2.52 3.74
N LEU A 78 2.54 2.30 4.05
CA LEU A 78 2.06 2.11 5.42
C LEU A 78 2.68 0.84 6.06
N ASN A 79 2.93 -0.19 5.25
CA ASN A 79 3.44 -1.47 5.72
C ASN A 79 4.95 -1.44 6.06
N LYS A 80 5.74 -0.57 5.41
CA LYS A 80 7.21 -0.53 5.60
C LYS A 80 7.64 0.06 6.94
N ALA A 81 6.94 1.11 7.40
CA ALA A 81 7.08 1.62 8.77
C ALA A 81 6.21 0.80 9.75
N GLY A 82 5.04 0.35 9.30
CA GLY A 82 4.09 -0.42 10.08
C GLY A 82 4.65 -1.73 10.61
N SER A 83 5.42 -2.49 9.83
CA SER A 83 5.96 -3.78 10.27
C SER A 83 6.87 -3.67 11.50
N LYS A 84 7.63 -2.59 11.63
CA LYS A 84 8.44 -2.30 12.82
C LYS A 84 7.60 -1.94 14.03
N VAL A 85 6.64 -1.06 13.84
CA VAL A 85 5.74 -0.62 14.91
C VAL A 85 4.99 -1.83 15.43
N ILE A 86 4.38 -2.63 14.55
CA ILE A 86 3.69 -3.87 14.89
C ILE A 86 4.59 -4.83 15.68
N GLY A 87 5.84 -5.03 15.22
CA GLY A 87 6.79 -5.89 15.92
C GLY A 87 7.15 -5.38 17.33
N ILE A 88 7.38 -4.08 17.49
CA ILE A 88 7.68 -3.46 18.79
C ILE A 88 6.46 -3.53 19.72
N THR A 89 5.26 -3.21 19.22
CA THR A 89 4.04 -3.25 20.02
C THR A 89 3.73 -4.67 20.51
N ALA A 90 3.98 -5.69 19.67
CA ALA A 90 3.85 -7.10 20.07
C ALA A 90 4.81 -7.48 21.21
N LEU A 91 6.07 -7.01 21.15
CA LEU A 91 7.06 -7.23 22.22
C LEU A 91 6.66 -6.56 23.53
N ILE A 92 6.17 -5.31 23.48
CA ILE A 92 5.67 -4.60 24.66
C ILE A 92 4.48 -5.36 25.26
N GLY A 93 3.54 -5.81 24.43
CA GLY A 93 2.40 -6.63 24.87
C GLY A 93 2.85 -7.92 25.55
N ALA A 94 3.85 -8.61 25.00
CA ALA A 94 4.41 -9.82 25.62
C ALA A 94 5.01 -9.56 27.00
N VAL A 95 5.71 -8.42 27.20
CA VAL A 95 6.27 -8.03 28.51
C VAL A 95 5.16 -7.75 29.53
N ILE A 96 4.08 -7.08 29.12
CA ILE A 96 2.93 -6.81 30.00
C ILE A 96 2.27 -8.13 30.43
N ILE A 97 2.00 -9.03 29.48
CA ILE A 97 1.40 -10.35 29.77
C ILE A 97 2.30 -11.15 30.71
N LEU A 98 3.61 -11.15 30.47
CA LEU A 98 4.58 -11.81 31.36
C LEU A 98 4.53 -11.22 32.78
N GLY A 99 4.44 -9.90 32.91
CA GLY A 99 4.29 -9.23 34.21
C GLY A 99 3.00 -9.65 34.94
N VAL A 100 1.89 -9.76 34.21
CA VAL A 100 0.62 -10.25 34.79
C VAL A 100 0.74 -11.71 35.24
N ILE A 101 1.41 -12.57 34.46
CA ILE A 101 1.66 -13.97 34.84
C ILE A 101 2.51 -14.04 36.11
N VAL A 102 3.61 -13.29 36.18
CA VAL A 102 4.48 -13.25 37.37
C VAL A 102 3.70 -12.75 38.59
N ASN A 103 2.93 -11.67 38.44
CA ASN A 103 2.09 -11.15 39.53
C ASN A 103 1.04 -12.17 39.97
N SER A 104 0.42 -12.91 39.04
CA SER A 104 -0.54 -13.96 39.36
C SER A 104 0.12 -15.10 40.14
N LEU A 105 1.32 -15.53 39.72
CA LEU A 105 2.09 -16.58 40.41
C LEU A 105 2.53 -16.17 41.82
N MET A 106 2.94 -14.91 42.02
CA MET A 106 3.36 -14.41 43.33
C MET A 106 2.20 -14.29 44.33
N ASN A 107 0.99 -13.99 43.83
CA ASN A 107 -0.21 -13.84 44.67
C ASN A 107 -1.02 -15.13 44.79
N ALA A 108 -0.61 -16.22 44.15
CA ALA A 108 -1.33 -17.48 44.19
C ALA A 108 -1.20 -18.14 45.57
N ASP A 109 -2.34 -18.39 46.22
CA ASP A 109 -2.37 -19.09 47.50
C ASP A 109 -2.26 -20.62 47.27
N TYR A 110 -1.02 -21.10 47.21
CA TYR A 110 -0.66 -22.48 46.84
C TYR A 110 -1.16 -23.55 47.83
N LYS A 111 -1.73 -23.14 48.97
CA LYS A 111 -2.35 -24.05 49.94
C LYS A 111 -3.76 -24.48 49.54
N ASN A 112 -4.44 -23.71 48.67
CA ASN A 112 -5.79 -24.00 48.24
C ASN A 112 -5.78 -24.68 46.85
N PRO A 113 -6.22 -25.96 46.74
CA PRO A 113 -6.17 -26.70 45.48
C PRO A 113 -7.05 -26.08 44.38
N GLU A 114 -8.15 -25.42 44.76
CA GLU A 114 -9.04 -24.72 43.81
C GLU A 114 -8.36 -23.52 43.16
N GLY A 115 -7.53 -22.77 43.90
CA GLY A 115 -6.76 -21.65 43.36
C GLY A 115 -5.70 -22.12 42.35
N LEU A 116 -5.07 -23.26 42.63
CA LEU A 116 -4.07 -23.87 41.74
C LEU A 116 -4.68 -24.33 40.41
N LEU A 117 -5.89 -24.90 40.45
CA LEU A 117 -6.63 -25.35 39.26
C LEU A 117 -6.96 -24.20 38.30
N LEU A 118 -7.18 -23.00 38.82
CA LEU A 118 -7.49 -21.81 38.02
C LEU A 118 -6.23 -21.12 37.47
N VAL A 119 -5.16 -21.07 38.26
CA VAL A 119 -3.91 -20.38 37.89
C VAL A 119 -3.13 -21.16 36.82
N ILE A 120 -3.01 -22.49 36.92
CA ILE A 120 -2.19 -23.28 35.99
C ILE A 120 -2.63 -23.17 34.52
N PRO A 121 -3.92 -23.35 34.15
CA PRO A 121 -4.34 -23.23 32.77
C PRO A 121 -4.16 -21.80 32.24
N ALA A 122 -4.42 -20.79 33.08
CA ALA A 122 -4.27 -19.39 32.71
C ALA A 122 -2.80 -19.03 32.43
N THR A 123 -1.85 -19.52 33.24
CA THR A 123 -0.42 -19.28 33.01
C THR A 123 0.14 -20.05 31.82
N LEU A 124 -0.36 -21.27 31.54
CA LEU A 124 0.01 -22.02 30.34
C LEU A 124 -0.46 -21.32 29.06
N VAL A 125 -1.73 -20.90 28.99
CA VAL A 125 -2.25 -20.15 27.85
C VAL A 125 -1.53 -18.81 27.72
N GLY A 126 -1.36 -18.08 28.82
CA GLY A 126 -0.62 -16.81 28.81
C GLY A 126 0.82 -16.98 28.33
N GLY A 127 1.52 -18.01 28.82
CA GLY A 127 2.89 -18.34 28.40
C GLY A 127 2.98 -18.68 26.92
N PHE A 128 2.01 -19.43 26.39
CA PHE A 128 1.92 -19.71 24.95
C PHE A 128 1.79 -18.44 24.11
N PHE A 129 0.93 -17.49 24.53
CA PHE A 129 0.80 -16.20 23.85
C PHE A 129 2.08 -15.36 23.93
N VAL A 130 2.78 -15.37 25.07
CA VAL A 130 4.09 -14.70 25.20
C VAL A 130 5.09 -15.27 24.19
N CYS A 131 5.17 -16.59 24.04
CA CYS A 131 6.05 -17.22 23.04
C CYS A 131 5.70 -16.81 21.61
N ILE A 132 4.40 -16.81 21.25
CA ILE A 132 3.96 -16.38 19.91
C ILE A 132 4.29 -14.91 19.66
N LEU A 133 3.97 -14.03 20.60
CA LEU A 133 4.17 -12.59 20.43
C LEU A 133 5.65 -12.21 20.38
N THR A 134 6.49 -12.86 21.19
CA THR A 134 7.94 -12.67 21.16
C THR A 134 8.54 -13.18 19.86
N TRP A 135 8.18 -14.39 19.41
CA TRP A 135 8.64 -14.93 18.14
C TRP A 135 8.19 -14.06 16.95
N SER A 136 6.91 -13.72 16.88
CA SER A 136 6.32 -12.87 15.83
C SER A 136 6.95 -11.48 15.81
N GLY A 137 7.13 -10.86 17.00
CA GLY A 137 7.78 -9.57 17.14
C GLY A 137 9.23 -9.57 16.64
N ILE A 138 10.01 -10.59 17.00
CA ILE A 138 11.40 -10.75 16.53
C ILE A 138 11.45 -10.93 15.01
N GLN A 139 10.59 -11.79 14.44
CA GLN A 139 10.52 -12.01 12.99
C GLN A 139 10.23 -10.71 12.25
N ARG A 140 9.20 -9.96 12.67
CA ARG A 140 8.83 -8.66 12.07
C ARG A 140 9.95 -7.62 12.15
N VAL A 141 10.64 -7.54 13.29
CA VAL A 141 11.78 -6.62 13.45
C VAL A 141 12.95 -7.05 12.55
N LYS A 142 13.21 -8.34 12.38
CA LYS A 142 14.26 -8.86 11.50
C LYS A 142 13.99 -8.53 10.03
N GLU A 143 12.80 -8.82 9.53
CA GLU A 143 12.35 -8.49 8.17
C GLU A 143 12.56 -7.00 7.85
N SER A 144 12.22 -6.15 8.81
CA SER A 144 12.36 -4.70 8.67
C SER A 144 13.81 -4.21 8.58
N ARG A 145 14.78 -4.98 9.09
CA ARG A 145 16.22 -4.68 8.97
C ARG A 145 16.75 -5.15 7.63
N GLU A 146 16.35 -6.34 7.19
CA GLU A 146 16.76 -6.91 5.91
C GLU A 146 16.26 -6.06 4.73
N GLY A 147 15.01 -5.58 4.79
CA GLY A 147 14.46 -4.66 3.80
C GLY A 147 15.26 -3.35 3.65
N LYS A 148 15.87 -2.83 4.72
CA LYS A 148 16.76 -1.66 4.64
C LYS A 148 18.10 -1.99 3.97
N ARG A 149 18.68 -3.15 4.27
CA ARG A 149 19.99 -3.57 3.76
C ARG A 149 19.96 -3.88 2.26
N TYR A 150 18.85 -4.42 1.75
CA TYR A 150 18.66 -4.61 0.32
C TYR A 150 18.57 -3.27 -0.42
N ASN A 151 17.75 -2.34 0.09
CA ASN A 151 17.55 -1.03 -0.54
C ASN A 151 18.86 -0.20 -0.57
N SER A 152 19.68 -0.25 0.49
CA SER A 152 20.97 0.44 0.50
C SER A 152 21.97 -0.10 -0.53
N LYS A 153 21.97 -1.41 -0.80
CA LYS A 153 22.82 -2.01 -1.84
C LYS A 153 22.39 -1.59 -3.25
N MET A 154 21.09 -1.44 -3.50
CA MET A 154 20.56 -1.00 -4.78
C MET A 154 20.76 0.51 -5.04
N ALA A 155 20.86 1.32 -3.97
CA ALA A 155 21.24 2.72 -4.09
C ALA A 155 22.73 2.89 -4.47
N GLY A 156 23.62 2.07 -3.89
CA GLY A 156 25.06 2.13 -4.18
C GLY A 156 25.43 1.77 -5.62
N ARG A 157 24.74 0.80 -6.24
CA ARG A 157 24.98 0.41 -7.65
C ARG A 157 24.49 1.41 -8.70
N ARG A 158 23.65 2.38 -8.32
CA ARG A 158 23.12 3.39 -9.26
C ARG A 158 24.04 4.61 -9.42
N ASN A 159 24.99 4.78 -8.50
CA ASN A 159 25.92 5.90 -8.47
C ASN A 159 27.34 5.52 -8.94
N SER A 160 27.51 4.30 -9.47
CA SER A 160 28.75 3.74 -10.01
C SER A 160 28.56 3.40 -11.48
#